data_AF-A0A355BM44-F1
#
_entry.id   AF-A0A355BM44-F1
#
_cell.length_a   1.000
_cell.length_b   1.000
_cell.length_c   1.000
_cell.angle_alpha   90.00
_cell.angle_beta   90.00
_cell.angle_gamma   90.00
#
_symmetry.space_group_name_H-M   'P 1'
#
loop_
_entity.id
_entity.type
_entity.pdbx_description
1 polymer ?
#
loop_
_entity_poly.entity_id
_entity_poly.type
_entity_poly.pdbx_seq_one_letter_code
_entity_poly.pdbx_strand_id
1 'polypeptide(L)'
;MLPALLIALTFHEYAHAWAADRLGDPTPRMRGRLTLSPLAHIDPIGFVMLVLFRFGWAKPVEVNPYNFDNRERGLAWVSLAGPAMNLSLGFIAMVLLHVVSFNPKLTAMARLLDWLALYNVYFAVFNLIP
;
A
#
# COMPACT_ATOMS: atom_id res chain seq x y z
N MET A 1 -8.63 3.46 -12.19
CA MET A 1 -7.20 3.73 -12.02
C MET A 1 -6.93 4.41 -10.69
N LEU A 2 -7.25 5.70 -10.53
CA LEU A 2 -6.97 6.44 -9.29
C LEU A 2 -7.50 5.75 -8.01
N PRO A 3 -8.76 5.25 -7.93
CA PRO A 3 -9.22 4.54 -6.73
C PRO A 3 -8.40 3.28 -6.41
N ALA A 4 -8.03 2.50 -7.42
CA ALA A 4 -7.20 1.31 -7.26
C ALA A 4 -5.79 1.68 -6.75
N LEU A 5 -5.21 2.75 -7.29
CA LEU A 5 -3.92 3.29 -6.85
C LEU A 5 -3.98 3.73 -5.38
N LEU A 6 -5.02 4.48 -5.00
CA LEU A 6 -5.21 4.92 -3.62
C LEU A 6 -5.37 3.76 -2.66
N ILE A 7 -6.12 2.71 -3.03
CA ILE A 7 -6.25 1.50 -2.22
C ILE A 7 -4.89 0.81 -2.08
N ALA A 8 -4.18 0.55 -3.17
CA ALA A 8 -2.87 -0.11 -3.13
C ALA A 8 -1.88 0.66 -2.22
N LEU A 9 -1.77 1.97 -2.42
CA LEU A 9 -0.90 2.84 -1.62
C LEU A 9 -1.28 2.86 -0.14
N THR A 10 -2.58 3.00 0.16
CA THR A 10 -3.09 3.11 1.54
C THR A 10 -2.82 1.84 2.32
N PHE A 11 -3.09 0.68 1.73
CA PHE A 11 -2.85 -0.59 2.40
C PHE A 11 -1.36 -0.90 2.52
N HIS A 12 -0.53 -0.51 1.55
CA HIS A 12 0.91 -0.62 1.61
C HIS A 12 1.50 0.14 2.81
N GLU A 13 1.20 1.44 2.92
CA GLU A 13 1.68 2.27 4.02
C GLU A 13 1.07 1.84 5.36
N TYR A 14 -0.20 1.45 5.37
CA TYR A 14 -0.83 0.86 6.56
C TYR A 14 -0.09 -0.40 7.03
N ALA A 15 0.35 -1.26 6.13
CA ALA A 15 1.09 -2.48 6.49
C ALA A 15 2.45 -2.16 7.12
N HIS A 16 3.17 -1.16 6.62
CA HIS A 16 4.39 -0.65 7.26
C HIS A 16 4.11 -0.13 8.67
N ALA A 17 3.08 0.71 8.82
CA ALA A 17 2.68 1.26 10.13
C ALA A 17 2.27 0.16 11.11
N TRP A 18 1.50 -0.82 10.65
CA TRP A 18 1.02 -1.95 11.44
C TRP A 18 2.18 -2.85 11.88
N ALA A 19 3.10 -3.18 10.98
CA ALA A 19 4.26 -4.01 11.29
C ALA A 19 5.16 -3.33 12.32
N ALA A 20 5.46 -2.04 12.13
CA ALA A 20 6.29 -1.27 13.06
C ALA A 20 5.66 -1.21 14.46
N ASP A 21 4.36 -0.90 14.54
CA ASP A 21 3.62 -0.86 15.81
C ASP A 21 3.61 -2.22 16.51
N ARG A 22 3.44 -3.31 15.75
CA ARG A 22 3.42 -4.67 16.28
C ARG A 22 4.79 -5.16 16.76
N LEU A 23 5.86 -4.64 16.17
CA LEU A 23 7.25 -4.91 16.51
C LEU A 23 7.79 -4.00 17.63
N GLY A 24 6.95 -3.12 18.19
CA GLY A 24 7.28 -2.32 19.37
C GLY A 24 7.51 -0.83 19.11
N ASP A 25 7.44 -0.36 17.86
CA ASP A 25 7.57 1.08 17.54
C ASP A 25 6.20 1.80 17.51
N PRO A 26 5.83 2.56 18.54
CA PRO A 26 4.56 3.30 18.56
C PRO A 26 4.54 4.53 17.64
N THR A 27 5.65 4.89 16.97
CA THR A 27 5.78 6.12 16.19
C THR A 27 4.70 6.28 15.12
N PRO A 28 4.40 5.27 14.27
CA PRO A 28 3.33 5.38 13.27
C PRO A 28 1.96 5.59 13.89
N ARG A 29 1.66 4.92 15.02
CA ARG A 29 0.40 5.07 15.76
C ARG A 29 0.23 6.48 16.30
N MET A 30 1.26 7.01 16.96
CA MET A 30 1.26 8.37 17.52
C MET A 30 1.10 9.44 16.42
N ARG A 31 1.56 9.15 15.20
CA ARG A 31 1.40 10.03 14.03
C ARG A 31 0.10 9.80 13.25
N GLY A 32 -0.81 8.99 13.78
CA GLY A 32 -2.11 8.72 13.15
C GLY A 32 -2.03 7.91 11.85
N ARG A 33 -0.96 7.12 11.65
CA ARG A 33 -0.76 6.32 10.42
C ARG A 33 -1.41 4.94 10.48
N LEU A 34 -1.84 4.46 11.64
CA LEU A 34 -2.64 3.24 11.77
C LEU A 34 -4.10 3.47 11.38
N THR A 35 -4.33 3.81 10.11
CA THR A 35 -5.65 4.06 9.55
C THR A 35 -5.69 3.65 8.09
N LEU A 36 -6.87 3.24 7.60
CA LEU A 36 -7.13 2.98 6.19
C LEU A 36 -7.69 4.22 5.47
N SER A 37 -7.58 5.41 6.08
CA SER A 37 -7.90 6.66 5.41
C SER A 37 -6.78 7.04 4.43
N PRO A 38 -7.05 7.17 3.11
CA PRO A 38 -6.04 7.57 2.14
C PRO A 38 -5.42 8.95 2.46
N LEU A 39 -6.20 9.84 3.08
CA LEU A 39 -5.73 11.18 3.47
C LEU A 39 -4.56 11.15 4.45
N ALA A 40 -4.42 10.09 5.24
CA ALA A 40 -3.31 9.94 6.18
C ALA A 40 -2.01 9.53 5.49
N HIS A 41 -2.07 9.03 4.25
CA HIS A 41 -0.95 8.41 3.52
C HIS A 41 -0.58 9.14 2.24
N ILE A 42 -1.37 10.12 1.83
CA ILE A 42 -1.13 10.93 0.65
C ILE A 42 -0.32 12.17 1.00
N ASP A 43 0.70 12.47 0.19
CA ASP A 43 1.34 13.78 0.19
C ASP A 43 0.53 14.75 -0.69
N PRO A 44 0.13 15.94 -0.19
CA PRO A 44 -0.66 16.89 -0.98
C PRO A 44 0.00 17.32 -2.30
N ILE A 45 1.32 17.50 -2.30
CA ILE A 45 2.07 17.87 -3.51
C ILE A 45 2.14 16.65 -4.42
N GLY A 46 2.48 15.48 -3.88
CA GLY A 46 2.47 14.21 -4.61
C GLY A 46 1.12 13.93 -5.28
N PHE A 47 0.01 14.24 -4.61
CA PHE A 47 -1.33 14.09 -5.15
C PHE A 47 -1.63 15.06 -6.29
N VAL A 48 -1.28 16.34 -6.14
CA VAL A 48 -1.43 17.34 -7.21
C VAL A 48 -0.62 16.91 -8.43
N MET A 49 0.62 16.45 -8.23
CA MET A 49 1.46 15.93 -9.31
C MET A 49 0.82 14.71 -9.97
N LEU A 50 0.24 13.80 -9.19
CA LEU A 50 -0.43 12.61 -9.71
C LEU A 50 -1.64 12.97 -10.59
N VAL A 51 -2.41 13.98 -10.20
CA VAL A 51 -3.59 14.41 -10.96
C VAL A 51 -3.20 15.12 -12.25
N LEU A 52 -2.20 16.02 -12.21
CA LEU A 52 -1.82 16.85 -13.34
C LEU A 52 -0.89 16.14 -14.34
N PHE A 53 0.08 15.39 -13.81
CA PHE A 53 1.18 14.81 -14.59
C PHE A 53 1.17 13.29 -14.60
N ARG A 54 0.21 12.64 -13.92
CA ARG A 54 0.13 11.18 -13.77
C ARG A 54 1.37 10.57 -13.09
N PHE A 55 2.08 11.38 -12.32
CA PHE A 55 3.26 11.01 -11.56
C PHE A 55 3.16 11.59 -10.15
N GLY A 56 3.36 10.80 -9.10
CA GLY A 56 3.27 11.26 -7.72
C GLY A 56 3.77 10.22 -6.74
N TRP A 57 3.84 10.58 -5.46
CA TRP A 57 4.38 9.74 -4.39
C TRP A 57 3.48 9.73 -3.14
N ALA A 58 3.64 8.70 -2.31
CA ALA A 58 3.02 8.61 -1.00
C ALA A 58 3.73 9.50 0.02
N LYS A 59 3.06 9.81 1.13
CA LYS A 59 3.71 10.33 2.33
C LYS A 59 4.21 9.13 3.15
N PRO A 60 5.52 8.82 3.16
CA PRO A 60 6.04 7.60 3.77
C PRO A 60 5.74 7.53 5.27
N VAL A 61 5.61 6.29 5.78
CA VAL A 61 5.52 6.02 7.21
C VAL A 61 6.90 6.13 7.85
N GLU A 62 6.98 6.97 8.88
CA GLU A 62 8.20 7.12 9.67
C GLU A 62 8.24 6.09 10.80
N VAL A 63 9.36 5.39 10.90
CA VAL A 63 9.63 4.39 11.94
C VAL A 63 10.85 4.79 12.75
N ASN A 64 10.84 4.47 14.05
CA ASN A 64 11.95 4.66 14.96
C ASN A 64 12.65 3.32 15.22
N PRO A 65 13.83 3.07 14.62
CA PRO A 65 14.52 1.78 14.74
C PRO A 65 15.03 1.47 16.16
N TYR A 66 15.11 2.48 17.03
CA TYR A 66 15.56 2.32 18.41
C TYR A 66 14.48 1.70 19.32
N ASN A 67 13.24 1.62 18.86
CA ASN A 67 12.15 0.99 19.59
C ASN A 67 12.07 -0.53 19.35
N PHE A 68 12.82 -1.07 18.38
CA PHE A 68 12.83 -2.51 18.09
C PHE A 68 13.81 -3.27 18.98
N ASP A 69 13.41 -4.45 19.46
CA ASP A 69 14.28 -5.37 20.22
C ASP A 69 15.55 -5.73 19.43
N ASN A 70 15.40 -5.94 18.12
CA ASN A 70 16.50 -6.09 17.18
C ASN A 70 16.29 -5.14 16.01
N ARG A 71 17.13 -4.11 15.91
CA ARG A 71 17.03 -3.05 14.90
C ARG A 71 17.02 -3.58 13.47
N GLU A 72 17.93 -4.48 13.13
CA GLU A 72 18.07 -4.99 11.76
C GLU A 72 16.87 -5.84 11.35
N ARG A 73 16.45 -6.76 12.23
CA ARG A 73 15.27 -7.60 11.99
C ARG A 73 13.99 -6.77 11.95
N GLY A 74 13.84 -5.80 12.85
CA GLY A 74 12.69 -4.90 12.87
C GLY A 74 12.54 -4.14 11.57
N LEU A 75 13.63 -3.54 11.10
CA LEU A 75 13.64 -2.83 9.82
C LEU A 75 13.36 -3.74 8.62
N ALA A 76 13.93 -4.95 8.59
CA ALA A 76 13.68 -5.93 7.53
C ALA A 76 12.21 -6.38 7.49
N TRP A 77 11.60 -6.65 8.64
CA TRP A 77 10.19 -7.03 8.71
C TRP A 77 9.27 -5.88 8.29
N VAL A 78 9.57 -4.66 8.73
CA VAL A 78 8.81 -3.48 8.32
C VAL A 78 8.94 -3.27 6.81
N SER A 79 10.14 -3.33 6.22
CA SER A 79 10.31 -3.11 4.79
C SER A 79 9.60 -4.15 3.94
N LEU A 80 9.50 -5.40 4.40
CA LEU A 80 8.75 -6.47 3.73
C LEU A 80 7.24 -6.37 3.89
N ALA A 81 6.73 -5.70 4.94
CA ALA A 81 5.30 -5.65 5.23
C ALA A 81 4.48 -5.00 4.10
N GLY A 82 4.96 -3.89 3.54
CA GLY A 82 4.32 -3.20 2.41
C GLY A 82 4.22 -4.08 1.15
N PRO A 83 5.34 -4.62 0.63
CA PRO A 83 5.32 -5.55 -0.50
C PRO A 83 4.47 -6.79 -0.25
N ALA A 84 4.52 -7.39 0.95
CA ALA A 84 3.70 -8.55 1.29
C ALA A 84 2.20 -8.24 1.28
N MET A 85 1.80 -7.08 1.79
CA MET A 85 0.41 -6.62 1.71
C MET A 85 -0.02 -6.41 0.26
N ASN A 86 0.83 -5.78 -0.55
CA ASN A 86 0.53 -5.58 -1.96
C ASN A 86 0.35 -6.89 -2.70
N LEU A 87 1.26 -7.86 -2.56
CA LEU A 87 1.11 -9.17 -3.20
C LEU A 87 -0.18 -9.87 -2.76
N SER A 88 -0.53 -9.77 -1.47
CA SER A 88 -1.77 -10.34 -0.93
C SER A 88 -3.01 -9.69 -1.56
N LEU A 89 -3.05 -8.36 -1.64
CA LEU A 89 -4.14 -7.62 -2.28
C LEU A 89 -4.22 -7.87 -3.78
N GLY A 90 -3.09 -7.93 -4.46
CA GLY A 90 -3.01 -8.24 -5.88
C GLY A 90 -3.56 -9.64 -6.18
N PHE A 91 -3.19 -10.62 -5.35
CA PHE A 91 -3.73 -11.97 -5.44
C PHE A 91 -5.25 -12.01 -5.23
N ILE A 92 -5.76 -11.36 -4.18
CA ILE A 92 -7.20 -11.26 -3.92
C ILE A 92 -7.92 -10.58 -5.10
N ALA A 93 -7.36 -9.50 -5.64
CA ALA A 93 -7.94 -8.79 -6.78
C ALA A 93 -8.01 -9.67 -8.03
N MET A 94 -6.99 -10.47 -8.32
CA MET A 94 -6.99 -11.41 -9.45
C MET A 94 -8.04 -12.51 -9.29
N VAL A 95 -8.18 -13.08 -8.08
CA VAL A 95 -9.21 -14.09 -7.80
C VAL A 95 -10.61 -13.50 -8.02
N LEU A 96 -10.87 -12.31 -7.49
CA LEU A 96 -12.15 -11.63 -7.67
C LEU A 96 -12.39 -11.26 -9.15
N LEU A 97 -11.36 -10.83 -9.87
CA LEU A 97 -11.43 -10.51 -11.29
C LEU A 97 -11.90 -11.72 -12.10
N HIS A 98 -11.32 -12.89 -11.83
CA HIS A 98 -11.72 -14.13 -12.50
C HIS A 98 -13.22 -14.40 -12.34
N VAL A 99 -13.76 -14.24 -11.13
CA VAL A 99 -15.19 -14.46 -10.84
C VAL A 99 -16.10 -13.47 -11.57
N VAL A 100 -15.73 -12.18 -11.63
CA VAL A 100 -16.61 -11.13 -12.17
C VAL A 100 -16.45 -10.90 -13.68
N SER A 101 -15.35 -11.36 -14.28
CA SER A 101 -15.00 -11.09 -15.69
C SER A 101 -16.01 -11.62 -16.71
N PHE A 102 -16.77 -12.66 -16.36
CA PHE A 102 -17.78 -13.27 -17.23
C PHE A 102 -19.11 -12.52 -17.26
N ASN A 103 -19.32 -11.52 -16.39
CA ASN A 103 -20.57 -10.77 -16.31
C ASN A 103 -20.42 -9.37 -16.96
N PRO A 104 -21.03 -9.12 -18.13
CA PRO A 104 -20.92 -7.83 -18.81
C PRO A 104 -21.40 -6.63 -17.98
N LYS A 105 -22.35 -6.86 -17.05
CA LYS A 105 -22.87 -5.82 -16.15
C LYS A 105 -21.82 -5.36 -15.13
N LEU A 106 -20.79 -6.16 -14.87
CA LEU A 106 -19.72 -5.88 -13.90
C LEU A 106 -18.44 -5.34 -14.55
N THR A 107 -18.48 -4.91 -15.81
CA THR A 107 -17.30 -4.44 -16.56
C THR A 107 -16.52 -3.34 -15.82
N ALA A 108 -17.20 -2.41 -15.14
CA ALA A 108 -16.53 -1.36 -14.37
C ALA A 108 -15.77 -1.91 -13.14
N MET A 109 -16.36 -2.88 -12.44
CA MET A 109 -15.71 -3.57 -11.32
C MET A 109 -14.52 -4.41 -11.80
N ALA A 110 -14.69 -5.15 -12.89
CA ALA A 110 -13.61 -5.92 -13.50
C ALA A 110 -12.41 -5.01 -13.84
N ARG A 111 -12.65 -3.86 -14.47
CA ARG A 111 -11.58 -2.87 -14.73
C ARG A 111 -10.92 -2.34 -13.46
N LEU A 112 -11.69 -2.09 -12.39
CA LEU A 112 -11.12 -1.64 -11.12
C LEU A 112 -10.19 -2.70 -10.53
N LEU A 113 -10.63 -3.96 -10.50
CA LEU A 113 -9.86 -5.10 -9.98
C LEU A 113 -8.60 -5.37 -10.79
N ASP A 114 -8.68 -5.24 -12.12
CA ASP A 114 -7.53 -5.35 -13.02
C ASP A 114 -6.46 -4.31 -12.70
N TRP A 115 -6.84 -3.03 -12.60
CA TRP A 115 -5.91 -1.97 -12.17
C TRP A 115 -5.39 -2.17 -10.76
N LEU A 116 -6.22 -2.68 -9.83
CA LEU A 116 -5.82 -2.95 -8.46
C LEU A 116 -4.77 -4.06 -8.41
N ALA A 117 -4.98 -5.15 -9.14
CA ALA A 117 -4.01 -6.24 -9.26
C ALA A 117 -2.68 -5.71 -9.83
N LEU A 118 -2.75 -4.97 -10.94
CA LEU A 118 -1.57 -4.45 -11.62
C LEU A 118 -0.75 -3.50 -10.73
N TYR A 119 -1.39 -2.52 -10.08
CA TYR A 119 -0.66 -1.59 -9.22
C TYR A 119 -0.03 -2.27 -8.00
N ASN A 120 -0.74 -3.22 -7.39
CA ASN A 120 -0.20 -3.97 -6.26
C ASN A 120 1.05 -4.78 -6.67
N VAL A 121 1.01 -5.48 -7.81
CA VAL A 121 2.17 -6.22 -8.31
C VAL A 121 3.32 -5.27 -8.62
N TYR A 122 3.06 -4.16 -9.32
CA TYR A 122 4.11 -3.18 -9.60
C TYR A 122 4.75 -2.63 -8.33
N PHE A 123 3.95 -2.15 -7.37
CA PHE A 123 4.49 -1.63 -6.13
C PHE A 123 5.23 -2.68 -5.32
N ALA A 124 4.77 -3.93 -5.28
CA ALA A 124 5.51 -5.00 -4.62
C ALA A 124 6.88 -5.21 -5.27
N VAL A 125 6.95 -5.31 -6.61
CA VAL A 125 8.21 -5.51 -7.33
C VAL A 125 9.15 -4.32 -7.11
N PHE A 126 8.68 -3.09 -7.33
CA PHE A 126 9.51 -1.89 -7.18
C PHE A 126 10.08 -1.72 -5.77
N ASN A 127 9.33 -2.06 -4.72
CA ASN A 127 9.78 -1.94 -3.33
C ASN A 127 10.67 -3.12 -2.87
N LEU A 128 10.85 -4.15 -3.69
CA LEU A 128 11.77 -5.27 -3.43
C LEU A 128 13.09 -5.15 -4.21
N ILE A 129 13.21 -4.15 -5.10
CA ILE A 129 14.46 -3.86 -5.80
C ILE A 129 15.42 -3.15 -4.82
N PRO A 130 16.69 -3.58 -4.70
CA PRO A 130 17.68 -2.95 -3.83
C PRO A 130 18.04 -1.51 -4.21
#